data_AF-A1RWJ4-F1
#
_entry.id   AF-A1RWJ4-F1
#
_cell.length_a   1.000
_cell.length_b   1.000
_cell.length_c   1.000
_cell.angle_alpha   90.00
_cell.angle_beta   90.00
_cell.angle_gamma   90.00
#
_symmetry.space_group_name_H-M   'P 1'
#
loop_
_entity.id
_entity.type
_entity.pdbx_description
1 polymer ?
#
loop_
_entity_poly.entity_id
_entity_poly.type
_entity_poly.pdbx_seq_one_letter_code
_entity_poly.pdbx_strand_id
1 'polypeptide(L)'
;MDETIKATFERVFSEVEKAVVGKRRVVERLLVALLSGGHVLIEDFPGMAKTLLASSFAKALDLEFKRVQFTPDLLPSDITGSHVYDMHSSTFRFRRGPIFTNILLADEINRAPPKTQSALLEAMQERQVTVDGVTFALEEPFMVIATLNPIEFEGTYPLPEAQMDRFMLKVRMGYPSKEEEILILRRRLQRGTDKPSIEKVLSKSDVLSMIRKVEEVYVDDAVLSYIAEICRATRSVRDVEVGVSPRGTEALMKASRALAFIRGRDFVLPDDVKEVAVEVLAHRIVLRTESLVRGVSPEDIVRRVLDEVEVPRSVGASR
;
A
#
# COMPACT_ATOMS: atom_id res chain seq x y z
N MET A 1 24.49 -9.44 1.42
CA MET A 1 23.27 -9.93 2.10
C MET A 1 22.80 -11.28 1.52
N ASP A 2 21.99 -12.04 2.26
CA ASP A 2 21.81 -13.51 2.19
C ASP A 2 20.87 -14.01 1.06
N GLU A 3 21.29 -15.01 0.29
CA GLU A 3 20.46 -15.73 -0.73
C GLU A 3 19.15 -16.27 -0.10
N THR A 4 19.17 -16.47 1.22
CA THR A 4 18.03 -16.83 2.06
C THR A 4 16.91 -15.78 2.07
N ILE A 5 17.20 -14.47 2.01
CA ILE A 5 16.16 -13.41 2.05
C ILE A 5 15.33 -13.45 0.77
N LYS A 6 16.00 -13.47 -0.38
CA LYS A 6 15.33 -13.55 -1.68
C LYS A 6 14.50 -14.83 -1.78
N ALA A 7 15.06 -15.98 -1.41
CA ALA A 7 14.33 -17.25 -1.38
C ALA A 7 13.10 -17.21 -0.47
N THR A 8 13.17 -16.49 0.66
CA THR A 8 12.04 -16.31 1.57
C THR A 8 10.91 -15.50 0.94
N PHE A 9 11.21 -14.39 0.27
CA PHE A 9 10.19 -13.61 -0.44
C PHE A 9 9.61 -14.36 -1.65
N GLU A 10 10.42 -15.15 -2.36
CA GLU A 10 9.91 -16.05 -3.42
C GLU A 10 8.89 -17.06 -2.88
N ARG A 11 9.11 -17.59 -1.67
CA ARG A 11 8.13 -18.45 -1.00
C ARG A 11 6.86 -17.70 -0.66
N VAL A 12 6.95 -16.46 -0.15
CA VAL A 12 5.77 -15.62 0.12
C VAL A 12 4.98 -15.37 -1.17
N PHE A 13 5.66 -15.00 -2.27
CA PHE A 13 5.01 -14.80 -3.57
C PHE A 13 4.30 -16.06 -4.04
N SER A 14 5.01 -17.19 -4.04
CA SER A 14 4.46 -18.48 -4.46
C SER A 14 3.24 -18.88 -3.63
N GLU A 15 3.27 -18.59 -2.32
CA GLU A 15 2.17 -18.92 -1.42
C GLU A 15 0.92 -18.08 -1.69
N VAL A 16 1.07 -16.76 -1.85
CA VAL A 16 -0.05 -15.86 -2.19
C VAL A 16 -0.58 -16.15 -3.59
N GLU A 17 0.30 -16.51 -4.54
CA GLU A 17 -0.08 -16.86 -5.90
C GLU A 17 -0.97 -18.09 -5.97
N LYS A 18 -0.94 -19.02 -4.99
CA LYS A 18 -1.92 -20.13 -4.91
C LYS A 18 -3.36 -19.62 -4.84
N ALA A 19 -3.57 -18.45 -4.22
CA ALA A 19 -4.87 -17.81 -4.09
C ALA A 19 -5.20 -16.87 -5.25
N VAL A 20 -4.24 -16.04 -5.65
CA VAL A 20 -4.47 -14.96 -6.62
C VAL A 20 -3.47 -15.08 -7.77
N VAL A 21 -3.98 -15.43 -8.95
CA VAL A 21 -3.18 -15.63 -10.16
C VAL A 21 -2.82 -14.28 -10.79
N GLY A 22 -1.58 -14.15 -11.28
CA GLY A 22 -1.18 -13.00 -12.12
C GLY A 22 -0.89 -11.70 -11.37
N LYS A 23 -0.97 -11.70 -10.03
CA LYS A 23 -0.87 -10.47 -9.22
C LYS A 23 0.44 -10.32 -8.45
N ARG A 24 1.51 -10.97 -8.92
CA ARG A 24 2.84 -10.95 -8.28
C ARG A 24 3.34 -9.53 -8.00
N ARG A 25 3.24 -8.63 -8.99
CA ARG A 25 3.63 -7.22 -8.84
C ARG A 25 2.84 -6.53 -7.72
N VAL A 26 1.54 -6.80 -7.61
CA VAL A 26 0.72 -6.23 -6.53
C VAL A 26 1.21 -6.75 -5.17
N VAL A 27 1.49 -8.05 -5.05
CA VAL A 27 2.04 -8.64 -3.81
C VAL A 27 3.39 -8.03 -3.45
N GLU A 28 4.28 -7.84 -4.43
CA GLU A 28 5.57 -7.16 -4.21
C GLU A 28 5.37 -5.73 -3.71
N ARG A 29 4.43 -4.97 -4.29
CA ARG A 29 4.09 -3.62 -3.82
C ARG A 29 3.46 -3.61 -2.42
N LEU A 30 2.67 -4.62 -2.06
CA LEU A 30 2.19 -4.80 -0.68
C LEU A 30 3.34 -5.07 0.30
N LEU A 31 4.32 -5.89 -0.06
CA LEU A 31 5.53 -6.10 0.75
C LEU A 31 6.34 -4.82 0.87
N VAL A 32 6.57 -4.09 -0.23
CA VAL A 32 7.27 -2.81 -0.23
C VAL A 32 6.61 -1.85 0.75
N ALA A 33 5.29 -1.69 0.70
CA ALA A 33 4.56 -0.82 1.62
C ALA A 33 4.66 -1.31 3.07
N LEU A 34 4.41 -2.59 3.34
CA LEU A 34 4.45 -3.16 4.69
C LEU A 34 5.84 -2.97 5.33
N LEU A 35 6.90 -3.31 4.59
CA LEU A 35 8.28 -3.21 5.05
C LEU A 35 8.75 -1.76 5.23
N SER A 36 8.14 -0.83 4.49
CA SER A 36 8.39 0.62 4.60
C SER A 36 7.48 1.31 5.63
N GLY A 37 6.58 0.58 6.30
CA GLY A 37 5.58 1.13 7.20
C GLY A 37 4.53 2.03 6.52
N GLY A 38 4.29 1.82 5.23
CA GLY A 38 3.32 2.56 4.42
C GLY A 38 1.97 1.86 4.28
N HIS A 39 1.04 2.59 3.68
CA HIS A 39 -0.31 2.11 3.34
C HIS A 39 -0.50 2.08 1.82
N VAL A 40 -1.40 1.23 1.33
CA VAL A 40 -1.62 1.03 -0.10
C VAL A 40 -3.05 1.39 -0.49
N LEU A 41 -3.19 2.11 -1.59
CA LEU A 41 -4.46 2.42 -2.22
C LEU A 41 -4.60 1.60 -3.50
N ILE A 42 -5.64 0.78 -3.58
CA ILE A 42 -5.93 -0.06 -4.74
C ILE A 42 -7.10 0.52 -5.52
N GLU A 43 -6.82 1.06 -6.69
CA GLU A 43 -7.84 1.50 -7.64
C GLU A 43 -8.24 0.32 -8.53
N ASP A 44 -9.49 -0.12 -8.45
CA ASP A 44 -9.96 -1.27 -9.23
C ASP A 44 -11.48 -1.43 -9.18
N PHE A 45 -12.03 -2.09 -10.19
CA PHE A 45 -13.42 -2.53 -10.24
C PHE A 45 -13.76 -3.65 -9.21
N PRO A 46 -15.05 -3.81 -8.89
CA PRO A 46 -15.54 -4.90 -8.05
C PRO A 46 -15.15 -6.28 -8.60
N GLY A 47 -14.95 -7.25 -7.70
CA GLY A 47 -14.74 -8.65 -8.06
C GLY A 47 -13.30 -9.07 -8.37
N MET A 48 -12.31 -8.18 -8.29
CA MET A 48 -10.90 -8.50 -8.58
C MET A 48 -10.13 -9.17 -7.42
N ALA A 49 -10.80 -10.05 -6.68
CA ALA A 49 -10.19 -10.87 -5.63
C ALA A 49 -9.39 -10.08 -4.55
N LYS A 50 -9.67 -8.79 -4.34
CA LYS A 50 -8.94 -7.92 -3.38
C LYS A 50 -8.94 -8.47 -1.96
N THR A 51 -10.11 -8.94 -1.51
CA THR A 51 -10.28 -9.61 -0.21
C THR A 51 -9.45 -10.89 -0.12
N LEU A 52 -9.41 -11.67 -1.20
CA LEU A 52 -8.62 -12.88 -1.23
C LEU A 52 -7.13 -12.54 -1.21
N LEU A 53 -6.67 -11.56 -1.98
CA LEU A 53 -5.28 -11.08 -1.98
C LEU A 53 -4.86 -10.64 -0.57
N ALA A 54 -5.59 -9.72 0.05
CA ALA A 54 -5.23 -9.15 1.34
C ALA A 54 -5.24 -10.21 2.46
N SER A 55 -6.25 -11.10 2.48
CA SER A 55 -6.33 -12.17 3.48
C SER A 55 -5.27 -13.25 3.29
N SER A 56 -4.95 -13.64 2.06
CA SER A 56 -3.85 -14.57 1.75
C SER A 56 -2.49 -13.96 2.07
N PHE A 57 -2.29 -12.68 1.77
CA PHE A 57 -1.10 -11.93 2.12
C PHE A 57 -0.87 -11.89 3.63
N ALA A 58 -1.90 -11.50 4.41
CA ALA A 58 -1.81 -11.49 5.87
C ALA A 58 -1.52 -12.89 6.44
N LYS A 59 -2.19 -13.92 5.92
CA LYS A 59 -1.99 -15.31 6.38
C LYS A 59 -0.60 -15.84 6.07
N ALA A 60 -0.03 -15.53 4.91
CA ALA A 60 1.34 -15.92 4.55
C ALA A 60 2.40 -15.30 5.47
N LEU A 61 2.08 -14.16 6.09
CA LEU A 61 2.96 -13.40 6.99
C LEU A 61 2.62 -13.58 8.48
N ASP A 62 1.68 -14.46 8.82
CA ASP A 62 1.16 -14.66 10.18
C ASP A 62 0.69 -13.36 10.86
N LEU A 63 -0.02 -12.53 10.09
CA LEU A 63 -0.56 -11.25 10.52
C LEU A 63 -2.08 -11.33 10.70
N GLU A 64 -2.62 -10.64 11.72
CA GLU A 64 -4.06 -10.51 11.88
C GLU A 64 -4.65 -9.71 10.72
N PHE A 65 -5.80 -10.18 10.20
CA PHE A 65 -6.51 -9.54 9.10
C PHE A 65 -7.92 -9.16 9.52
N LYS A 66 -8.33 -7.93 9.22
CA LYS A 66 -9.73 -7.49 9.28
C LYS A 66 -10.12 -6.79 7.99
N ARG A 67 -11.42 -6.88 7.67
CA ARG A 67 -12.03 -6.19 6.55
C ARG A 67 -13.14 -5.29 7.06
N VAL A 68 -13.20 -4.08 6.52
CA VAL A 68 -14.28 -3.12 6.73
C VAL A 68 -14.78 -2.69 5.37
N GLN A 69 -16.08 -2.80 5.17
CA GLN A 69 -16.76 -2.22 4.02
C GLN A 69 -17.14 -0.79 4.40
N PHE A 70 -16.69 0.19 3.61
CA PHE A 70 -17.09 1.57 3.81
C PHE A 70 -18.46 1.78 3.18
N THR A 71 -19.38 2.34 3.96
CA THR A 71 -20.75 2.63 3.57
C THR A 71 -21.13 4.05 3.99
N PRO A 72 -22.17 4.67 3.39
CA PRO A 72 -22.54 6.06 3.68
C PRO A 72 -22.96 6.31 5.14
N ASP A 73 -23.38 5.27 5.84
CA ASP A 73 -23.85 5.28 7.23
C ASP A 73 -22.76 4.92 8.26
N LEU A 74 -21.57 4.51 7.79
CA LEU A 74 -20.47 4.10 8.66
C LEU A 74 -19.97 5.26 9.53
N LEU A 75 -19.94 5.08 10.85
CA LEU A 75 -19.48 6.08 11.80
C LEU A 75 -17.97 5.95 12.07
N PRO A 76 -17.28 7.03 12.46
CA PRO A 76 -15.89 6.96 12.92
C PRO A 76 -15.66 5.91 14.01
N SER A 77 -16.59 5.81 14.97
CA SER A 77 -16.54 4.84 16.07
C SER A 77 -16.63 3.39 15.62
N ASP A 78 -17.24 3.11 14.46
CA ASP A 78 -17.30 1.75 13.91
C ASP A 78 -15.95 1.30 13.37
N ILE A 79 -15.04 2.24 13.12
CA ILE A 79 -13.65 2.02 12.70
C ILE A 79 -12.73 2.02 13.91
N THR A 80 -12.78 3.05 14.74
CA THR A 80 -11.86 3.25 15.87
C THR A 80 -12.21 2.44 17.10
N GLY A 81 -13.47 2.05 17.25
CA GLY A 81 -14.01 1.46 18.47
C GLY A 81 -14.75 2.48 19.33
N SER A 82 -15.48 1.98 20.32
CA SER A 82 -16.30 2.78 21.24
C SER A 82 -16.42 2.12 22.61
N HIS A 83 -16.77 2.91 23.62
CA HIS A 83 -17.12 2.38 24.94
C HIS A 83 -18.55 1.84 24.92
N VAL A 84 -18.70 0.55 25.21
CA VAL A 84 -19.99 -0.13 25.29
C VAL A 84 -20.28 -0.45 26.75
N TYR A 85 -21.51 -0.19 27.20
CA TYR A 85 -21.95 -0.55 28.53
C TYR A 85 -22.12 -2.08 28.62
N ASP A 86 -21.32 -2.71 29.48
CA ASP A 86 -21.39 -4.13 29.77
C ASP A 86 -22.39 -4.34 30.92
N MET A 87 -23.57 -4.91 30.59
CA MET A 87 -24.65 -5.12 31.56
C MET A 87 -24.27 -6.07 32.71
N HIS A 88 -23.36 -7.02 32.50
CA HIS A 88 -22.96 -7.97 33.54
C HIS A 88 -22.05 -7.32 34.58
N SER A 89 -21.12 -6.48 34.13
CA SER A 89 -20.18 -5.78 35.02
C SER A 89 -20.66 -4.39 35.45
N SER A 90 -21.72 -3.87 34.85
CA SER A 90 -22.19 -2.49 35.04
C SER A 90 -21.07 -1.45 34.81
N THR A 91 -20.18 -1.74 33.86
CA THR A 91 -19.03 -0.86 33.51
C THR A 91 -19.00 -0.58 32.01
N PHE A 92 -18.50 0.59 31.64
CA PHE A 92 -18.20 0.90 30.24
C PHE A 92 -16.87 0.26 29.84
N ARG A 93 -16.91 -0.67 28.89
CA ARG A 93 -15.71 -1.34 28.36
C ARG A 93 -15.42 -0.86 26.95
N PHE A 94 -14.15 -0.57 26.67
CA PHE A 94 -13.74 -0.21 25.33
C PHE A 94 -13.82 -1.43 24.42
N ARG A 95 -14.69 -1.36 23.41
CA ARG A 95 -14.79 -2.34 22.34
C ARG A 95 -13.90 -1.87 21.19
N ARG A 96 -12.77 -2.54 21.02
CA ARG A 96 -11.82 -2.30 19.94
C ARG A 96 -12.51 -2.39 18.57
N GLY A 97 -12.34 -1.36 17.77
CA GLY A 97 -12.76 -1.36 16.37
C GLY A 97 -11.90 -2.25 15.48
N PRO A 98 -12.25 -2.38 14.19
CA PRO A 98 -11.53 -3.20 13.22
C PRO A 98 -10.12 -2.72 12.91
N ILE A 99 -9.75 -1.46 13.20
CA ILE A 99 -8.37 -0.98 12.98
C ILE A 99 -7.33 -1.64 13.89
N PHE A 100 -7.75 -2.24 15.01
CA PHE A 100 -6.86 -3.00 15.87
C PHE A 100 -6.61 -4.38 15.25
N THR A 101 -5.72 -4.41 14.27
CA THR A 101 -5.29 -5.56 13.49
C THR A 101 -3.92 -5.26 12.88
N ASN A 102 -3.31 -6.20 12.17
CA ASN A 102 -2.08 -5.93 11.44
C ASN A 102 -2.36 -5.47 10.00
N ILE A 103 -3.27 -6.14 9.31
CA ILE A 103 -3.67 -5.81 7.93
C ILE A 103 -5.17 -5.48 7.92
N LEU A 104 -5.49 -4.23 7.61
CA LEU A 104 -6.86 -3.77 7.43
C LEU A 104 -7.17 -3.58 5.94
N LEU A 105 -8.14 -4.32 5.41
CA LEU A 105 -8.76 -4.02 4.12
C LEU A 105 -9.92 -3.04 4.32
N ALA A 106 -9.73 -1.79 3.88
CA ALA A 106 -10.75 -0.74 3.87
C ALA A 106 -11.36 -0.65 2.47
N ASP A 107 -12.45 -1.39 2.26
CA ASP A 107 -13.07 -1.54 0.94
C ASP A 107 -13.97 -0.35 0.62
N GLU A 108 -13.83 0.23 -0.56
CA GLU A 108 -14.61 1.35 -1.09
C GLU A 108 -14.57 2.60 -0.18
N ILE A 109 -13.37 3.02 0.21
CA ILE A 109 -13.16 4.14 1.15
C ILE A 109 -13.89 5.43 0.72
N ASN A 110 -14.10 5.60 -0.59
CA ASN A 110 -14.86 6.72 -1.17
C ASN A 110 -16.38 6.63 -0.94
N ARG A 111 -16.93 5.60 -0.30
CA ARG A 111 -18.37 5.53 0.02
C ARG A 111 -18.72 6.06 1.41
N ALA A 112 -17.75 6.20 2.30
CA ALA A 112 -18.01 6.74 3.64
C ALA A 112 -17.90 8.28 3.67
N PRO A 113 -18.60 8.94 4.61
CA PRO A 113 -18.50 10.38 4.79
C PRO A 113 -17.06 10.84 5.13
N PRO A 114 -16.69 12.10 4.82
CA PRO A 114 -15.34 12.63 5.08
C PRO A 114 -14.86 12.49 6.53
N LYS A 115 -15.77 12.55 7.51
CA LYS A 115 -15.42 12.36 8.94
C LYS A 115 -14.92 10.94 9.22
N THR A 116 -15.56 9.94 8.63
CA THR A 116 -15.21 8.52 8.78
C THR A 116 -13.91 8.19 8.04
N GLN A 117 -13.72 8.76 6.85
CA GLN A 117 -12.44 8.69 6.14
C GLN A 117 -11.31 9.31 6.98
N SER A 118 -11.54 10.48 7.56
CA SER A 118 -10.55 11.19 8.39
C SER A 118 -10.13 10.37 9.61
N ALA A 119 -11.06 9.69 10.28
CA ALA A 119 -10.75 8.84 11.44
C ALA A 119 -9.80 7.68 11.08
N LEU A 120 -10.00 7.03 9.92
CA LEU A 120 -9.07 6.01 9.44
C LEU A 120 -7.69 6.62 9.10
N LEU A 121 -7.68 7.75 8.41
CA LEU A 121 -6.44 8.40 7.94
C LEU A 121 -5.61 8.98 9.10
N GLU A 122 -6.26 9.43 10.16
CA GLU A 122 -5.60 9.83 11.41
C GLU A 122 -4.95 8.62 12.08
N ALA A 123 -5.69 7.51 12.22
CA ALA A 123 -5.15 6.27 12.78
C ALA A 123 -3.95 5.73 11.97
N MET A 124 -3.98 5.86 10.64
CA MET A 124 -2.84 5.54 9.76
C MET A 124 -1.61 6.39 10.07
N GLN A 125 -1.79 7.69 10.30
CA GLN A 125 -0.70 8.63 10.50
C GLN A 125 -0.10 8.53 11.92
N GLU A 126 -0.97 8.49 12.93
CA GLU A 126 -0.58 8.55 14.34
C GLU A 126 -0.25 7.17 14.92
N ARG A 127 -0.65 6.08 14.23
CA ARG A 127 -0.49 4.68 14.70
C ARG A 127 -1.13 4.42 16.07
N GLN A 128 -2.09 5.25 16.45
CA GLN A 128 -2.87 5.17 17.67
C GLN A 128 -4.23 5.82 17.42
N VAL A 129 -5.18 5.54 18.32
CA VAL A 129 -6.48 6.24 18.35
C VAL A 129 -6.79 6.72 19.75
N THR A 130 -7.41 7.89 19.85
CA THR A 130 -7.88 8.43 21.12
C THR A 130 -9.39 8.42 21.13
N VAL A 131 -9.98 7.71 22.10
CA VAL A 131 -11.43 7.62 22.31
C VAL A 131 -11.72 8.04 23.75
N ASP A 132 -12.60 9.02 23.93
CA ASP A 132 -13.00 9.56 25.24
C ASP A 132 -11.82 9.95 26.15
N GLY A 133 -10.76 10.50 25.54
CA GLY A 133 -9.55 10.95 26.24
C GLY A 133 -8.55 9.84 26.58
N VAL A 134 -8.82 8.58 26.21
CA VAL A 134 -7.90 7.44 26.38
C VAL A 134 -7.29 7.08 25.04
N THR A 135 -5.95 7.03 24.99
CA THR A 135 -5.20 6.68 23.78
C THR A 135 -4.86 5.19 23.76
N PHE A 136 -5.12 4.56 22.62
CA PHE A 136 -4.84 3.15 22.36
C PHE A 136 -3.90 3.02 21.16
N ALA A 137 -2.72 2.43 21.37
CA ALA A 137 -1.79 2.12 20.29
C ALA A 137 -2.37 1.03 19.37
N LEU A 138 -2.06 1.12 18.08
CA LEU A 138 -2.37 0.09 17.09
C LEU A 138 -1.32 -1.04 17.12
N GLU A 139 -1.69 -2.18 16.56
CA GLU A 139 -0.85 -3.38 16.56
C GLU A 139 0.27 -3.27 15.53
N GLU A 140 1.53 -3.50 15.92
CA GLU A 140 2.65 -3.48 14.97
C GLU A 140 2.93 -4.86 14.35
N PRO A 141 3.20 -4.96 13.03
CA PRO A 141 3.07 -3.90 12.03
C PRO A 141 1.60 -3.62 11.70
N PHE A 142 1.29 -2.36 11.38
CA PHE A 142 -0.04 -1.93 10.93
C PHE A 142 0.02 -1.42 9.49
N MET A 143 -0.74 -2.03 8.59
CA MET A 143 -0.91 -1.60 7.21
C MET A 143 -2.40 -1.56 6.84
N VAL A 144 -2.77 -0.50 6.11
CA VAL A 144 -4.10 -0.34 5.53
C VAL A 144 -3.97 -0.56 4.03
N ILE A 145 -4.80 -1.45 3.51
CA ILE A 145 -5.04 -1.63 2.09
C ILE A 145 -6.42 -1.04 1.84
N ALA A 146 -6.48 0.18 1.32
CA ALA A 146 -7.73 0.83 0.97
C ALA A 146 -8.07 0.57 -0.49
N THR A 147 -9.36 0.52 -0.85
CA THR A 147 -9.79 0.37 -2.24
C THR A 147 -10.66 1.54 -2.68
N LEU A 148 -10.52 1.94 -3.94
CA LEU A 148 -11.38 2.91 -4.60
C LEU A 148 -12.11 2.21 -5.76
N ASN A 149 -13.42 2.42 -5.84
CA ASN A 149 -14.21 2.05 -7.01
C ASN A 149 -14.31 3.27 -7.95
N PRO A 150 -13.71 3.23 -9.15
CA PRO A 150 -13.67 4.39 -10.05
C PRO A 150 -14.95 4.59 -10.87
N ILE A 151 -15.90 3.64 -10.87
CA ILE A 151 -17.11 3.70 -11.71
C ILE A 151 -18.29 4.35 -10.99
N GLU A 152 -18.40 4.18 -9.67
CA GLU A 152 -19.56 4.67 -8.91
C GLU A 152 -19.41 6.14 -8.53
N PHE A 153 -20.17 7.01 -9.21
CA PHE A 153 -20.21 8.45 -8.93
C PHE A 153 -21.36 8.85 -8.00
N GLU A 154 -22.40 8.03 -7.88
CA GLU A 154 -23.53 8.31 -6.98
C GLU A 154 -23.20 7.89 -5.55
N GLY A 155 -23.36 8.82 -4.60
CA GLY A 155 -23.15 8.55 -3.18
C GLY A 155 -21.69 8.32 -2.79
N THR A 156 -20.74 8.79 -3.59
CA THR A 156 -19.30 8.73 -3.27
C THR A 156 -18.74 10.09 -2.89
N TYR A 157 -17.79 10.07 -1.95
CA TYR A 157 -17.00 11.17 -1.43
C TYR A 157 -15.54 10.93 -1.86
N PRO A 158 -15.04 11.65 -2.88
CA PRO A 158 -13.66 11.47 -3.32
C PRO A 158 -12.69 11.83 -2.19
N LEU A 159 -11.58 11.11 -2.12
CA LEU A 159 -10.49 11.47 -1.22
C LEU A 159 -9.80 12.73 -1.76
N PRO A 160 -9.74 13.83 -0.99
CA PRO A 160 -8.91 14.98 -1.33
C PRO A 160 -7.45 14.57 -1.53
N GLU A 161 -6.70 15.34 -2.32
CA GLU A 161 -5.31 15.06 -2.67
C GLU A 161 -4.42 14.98 -1.42
N ALA A 162 -4.67 15.85 -0.43
CA ALA A 162 -3.99 15.83 0.86
C ALA A 162 -4.25 14.53 1.67
N GLN A 163 -5.37 13.85 1.42
CA GLN A 163 -5.67 12.55 2.01
C GLN A 163 -5.01 11.42 1.22
N MET A 164 -5.02 11.51 -0.11
CA MET A 164 -4.32 10.55 -0.99
C MET A 164 -2.82 10.50 -0.70
N ASP A 165 -2.18 11.64 -0.38
CA ASP A 165 -0.75 11.71 -0.05
C ASP A 165 -0.34 10.84 1.16
N ARG A 166 -1.28 10.47 2.03
CA ARG A 166 -1.05 9.56 3.17
C ARG A 166 -0.87 8.10 2.75
N PHE A 167 -1.28 7.73 1.54
CA PHE A 167 -1.00 6.42 0.97
C PHE A 167 0.39 6.43 0.32
N MET A 168 1.23 5.47 0.68
CA MET A 168 2.58 5.36 0.13
C MET A 168 2.54 5.01 -1.35
N LEU A 169 1.72 4.01 -1.70
CA LEU A 169 1.57 3.47 -3.05
C LEU A 169 0.11 3.52 -3.49
N LYS A 170 -0.13 3.93 -4.75
CA LYS A 170 -1.37 3.69 -5.48
C LYS A 170 -1.10 2.63 -6.56
N VAL A 171 -1.81 1.50 -6.48
CA VAL A 171 -1.65 0.35 -7.39
C VAL A 171 -2.97 0.04 -8.11
N ARG A 172 -2.87 -0.53 -9.29
CA ARG A 172 -3.99 -1.10 -10.06
C ARG A 172 -3.80 -2.60 -10.19
N MET A 173 -4.84 -3.42 -10.00
CA MET A 173 -4.72 -4.85 -10.30
C MET A 173 -5.11 -5.17 -11.74
N GLY A 174 -6.20 -4.58 -12.25
CA GLY A 174 -6.73 -4.86 -13.58
C GLY A 174 -7.27 -6.28 -13.74
N TYR A 175 -8.01 -6.54 -14.84
CA TYR A 175 -8.54 -7.86 -15.12
C TYR A 175 -7.43 -8.89 -15.40
N PRO A 176 -7.58 -10.15 -14.97
CA PRO A 176 -6.68 -11.23 -15.38
C PRO A 176 -6.73 -11.45 -16.89
N SER A 177 -5.64 -11.95 -17.47
CA SER A 177 -5.64 -12.43 -18.85
C SER A 177 -6.54 -13.67 -18.99
N LYS A 178 -6.94 -14.02 -20.21
CA LYS A 178 -7.72 -15.24 -20.48
C LYS A 178 -7.01 -16.50 -19.93
N GLU A 179 -5.70 -16.57 -20.07
CA GLU A 179 -4.88 -17.68 -19.59
C GLU A 179 -4.88 -17.75 -18.06
N GLU A 180 -4.80 -16.59 -17.41
CA GLU A 180 -4.89 -16.46 -15.96
C GLU A 180 -6.29 -16.84 -15.45
N GLU A 181 -7.37 -16.43 -16.13
CA GLU A 181 -8.74 -16.84 -15.82
C GLU A 181 -8.92 -18.35 -15.92
N ILE A 182 -8.43 -18.96 -17.01
CA ILE A 182 -8.46 -20.42 -17.16
C ILE A 182 -7.70 -21.11 -16.02
N LEU A 183 -6.56 -20.55 -15.59
CA LEU A 183 -5.80 -21.08 -14.46
C LEU A 183 -6.56 -20.94 -13.13
N ILE A 184 -7.23 -19.82 -12.89
CA ILE A 184 -8.11 -19.61 -11.72
C ILE A 184 -9.21 -20.69 -11.70
N LEU A 185 -9.88 -20.92 -12.84
CA LEU A 185 -10.94 -21.92 -12.97
C LEU A 185 -10.40 -23.34 -12.72
N ARG A 186 -9.25 -23.70 -13.33
CA ARG A 186 -8.61 -25.01 -13.12
C ARG A 186 -8.24 -25.24 -11.67
N ARG A 187 -7.65 -24.25 -10.99
CA ARG A 187 -7.28 -24.35 -9.57
C ARG A 187 -8.50 -24.48 -8.67
N ARG A 188 -9.59 -23.77 -8.96
CA ARG A 188 -10.86 -23.92 -8.24
C ARG A 188 -11.40 -25.35 -8.38
N LEU A 189 -11.46 -25.88 -9.61
CA LEU A 189 -11.94 -27.23 -9.89
C LEU A 189 -11.10 -28.30 -9.18
N GLN A 190 -9.77 -28.18 -9.23
CA GLN A 190 -8.86 -29.11 -8.55
C GLN A 190 -9.00 -29.07 -7.03
N ARG A 191 -9.19 -27.88 -6.46
CA ARG A 191 -9.32 -27.69 -5.01
C ARG A 191 -10.68 -28.14 -4.47
N GLY A 192 -11.73 -28.05 -5.28
CA GLY A 192 -13.11 -28.38 -4.87
C GLY A 192 -13.72 -27.42 -3.84
N THR A 193 -13.04 -26.33 -3.48
CA THR A 193 -13.54 -25.32 -2.53
C THR A 193 -13.19 -23.91 -3.00
N ASP A 194 -13.98 -22.92 -2.58
CA ASP A 194 -13.75 -21.53 -2.98
C ASP A 194 -12.53 -20.91 -2.29
N LYS A 195 -12.16 -21.39 -1.08
CA LYS A 195 -11.03 -20.82 -0.30
C LYS A 195 -9.73 -21.63 -0.47
N PRO A 196 -8.64 -21.02 -0.94
CA PRO A 196 -7.33 -21.68 -0.99
C PRO A 196 -6.79 -21.93 0.43
N SER A 197 -6.08 -23.05 0.60
CA SER A 197 -5.20 -23.24 1.76
C SER A 197 -3.92 -22.44 1.51
N ILE A 198 -3.52 -21.68 2.52
CA ILE A 198 -2.38 -20.78 2.52
C ILE A 198 -1.61 -21.08 3.78
N GLU A 199 -0.33 -21.39 3.65
CA GLU A 199 0.58 -21.68 4.73
C GLU A 199 1.24 -20.40 5.24
N LYS A 200 1.66 -20.42 6.51
CA LYS A 200 2.45 -19.34 7.09
C LYS A 200 3.89 -19.50 6.63
N VAL A 201 4.41 -18.51 5.92
CA VAL A 201 5.81 -18.50 5.43
C VAL A 201 6.70 -17.74 6.39
N LEU A 202 6.20 -16.64 6.94
CA LEU A 202 6.86 -15.80 7.92
C LEU A 202 6.02 -15.69 9.19
N SER A 203 6.67 -15.55 10.34
CA SER A 203 6.02 -15.13 11.57
C SER A 203 5.94 -13.61 11.64
N LYS A 204 5.04 -13.09 12.47
CA LYS A 204 4.96 -11.67 12.79
C LYS A 204 6.30 -11.09 13.29
N SER A 205 7.05 -11.85 14.11
CA SER A 205 8.38 -11.45 14.57
C SER A 205 9.40 -11.34 13.44
N ASP A 206 9.32 -12.21 12.44
CA ASP A 206 10.20 -12.14 11.26
C ASP A 206 9.91 -10.87 10.46
N VAL A 207 8.63 -10.53 10.25
CA VAL A 207 8.23 -9.29 9.56
C VAL A 207 8.75 -8.05 10.29
N LEU A 208 8.60 -7.99 11.62
CA LEU A 208 9.13 -6.88 12.43
C LEU A 208 10.66 -6.78 12.35
N SER A 209 11.36 -7.92 12.33
CA SER A 209 12.81 -7.96 12.13
C SER A 209 13.21 -7.45 10.74
N MET A 210 12.46 -7.84 9.70
CA MET A 210 12.69 -7.36 8.33
C MET A 210 12.46 -5.86 8.17
N ILE A 211 11.40 -5.30 8.78
CA ILE A 211 11.16 -3.85 8.81
C ILE A 211 12.38 -3.11 9.35
N ARG A 212 13.00 -3.60 10.43
CA ARG A 212 14.22 -2.99 11.00
C ARG A 212 15.41 -3.12 10.07
N LYS A 213 15.61 -4.29 9.45
CA LYS A 213 16.72 -4.53 8.52
C LYS A 213 16.63 -3.70 7.24
N VAL A 214 15.41 -3.40 6.78
CA VAL A 214 15.19 -2.52 5.62
C VAL A 214 15.74 -1.12 5.89
N GLU A 215 15.72 -0.64 7.14
CA GLU A 215 16.32 0.65 7.51
C GLU A 215 17.85 0.68 7.35
N GLU A 216 18.51 -0.48 7.40
CA GLU A 216 19.97 -0.63 7.30
C GLU A 216 20.47 -0.71 5.85
N VAL A 217 19.56 -0.84 4.86
CA VAL A 217 19.92 -0.89 3.44
C VAL A 217 20.49 0.46 3.00
N TYR A 218 21.68 0.43 2.43
CA TYR A 218 22.43 1.61 2.03
C TYR A 218 21.79 2.34 0.85
N VAL A 219 21.73 3.66 0.94
CA VAL A 219 21.31 4.54 -0.16
C VAL A 219 22.43 5.53 -0.40
N ASP A 220 23.04 5.45 -1.58
CA ASP A 220 24.15 6.32 -1.96
C ASP A 220 23.68 7.77 -2.18
N ASP A 221 24.54 8.75 -1.90
CA ASP A 221 24.25 10.17 -2.12
C ASP A 221 23.85 10.47 -3.56
N ALA A 222 24.41 9.76 -4.55
CA ALA A 222 24.01 9.92 -5.95
C ALA A 222 22.56 9.46 -6.18
N VAL A 223 22.11 8.40 -5.49
CA VAL A 223 20.72 7.93 -5.57
C VAL A 223 19.78 8.87 -4.81
N LEU A 224 20.21 9.43 -3.67
CA LEU A 224 19.46 10.46 -2.96
C LEU A 224 19.26 11.72 -3.81
N SER A 225 20.32 12.18 -4.49
CA SER A 225 20.24 13.31 -5.43
C SER A 225 19.27 12.99 -6.57
N TYR A 226 19.39 11.81 -7.16
CA TYR A 226 18.51 11.36 -8.25
C TYR A 226 17.02 11.33 -7.82
N ILE A 227 16.70 10.81 -6.63
CA ILE A 227 15.35 10.83 -6.06
C ILE A 227 14.84 12.27 -5.88
N ALA A 228 15.68 13.16 -5.35
CA ALA A 228 15.33 14.56 -5.13
C ALA A 228 15.11 15.30 -6.46
N GLU A 229 15.94 15.03 -7.48
CA GLU A 229 15.85 15.59 -8.82
C GLU A 229 14.57 15.17 -9.53
N ILE A 230 14.21 13.88 -9.49
CA ILE A 230 12.92 13.38 -9.99
C ILE A 230 11.77 14.17 -9.35
N CYS A 231 11.73 14.22 -8.02
CA CYS A 231 10.64 14.90 -7.31
C CYS A 231 10.59 16.40 -7.64
N ARG A 232 11.75 17.06 -7.73
CA ARG A 232 11.84 18.48 -8.08
C ARG A 232 11.41 18.75 -9.52
N ALA A 233 11.80 17.90 -10.46
CA ALA A 233 11.43 18.02 -11.87
C ALA A 233 9.91 18.01 -12.05
N THR A 234 9.16 17.18 -11.30
CA THR A 234 7.68 17.18 -11.35
C THR A 234 7.06 18.56 -11.05
N ARG A 235 7.72 19.40 -10.24
CA ARG A 235 7.22 20.74 -9.84
C ARG A 235 7.44 21.79 -10.93
N SER A 236 8.29 21.50 -11.91
CA SER A 236 8.63 22.42 -13.00
C SER A 236 7.92 22.07 -14.32
N VAL A 237 7.21 20.94 -14.38
CA VAL A 237 6.49 20.51 -15.59
C VAL A 237 5.29 21.44 -15.82
N ARG A 238 5.16 21.97 -17.05
CA ARG A 238 4.10 22.92 -17.42
C ARG A 238 2.68 22.39 -17.16
N ASP A 239 2.47 21.09 -17.36
CA ASP A 239 1.17 20.42 -17.18
C ASP A 239 0.75 20.29 -15.70
N VAL A 240 1.66 20.54 -14.77
CA VAL A 240 1.48 20.34 -13.33
C VAL A 240 1.09 21.65 -12.65
N GLU A 241 0.08 21.57 -11.79
CA GLU A 241 -0.33 22.64 -10.88
C GLU A 241 0.38 22.51 -9.54
N VAL A 242 0.39 21.30 -8.97
CA VAL A 242 1.12 20.96 -7.74
C VAL A 242 1.92 19.67 -7.97
N GLY A 243 3.25 19.76 -7.87
CA GLY A 243 4.13 18.61 -8.00
C GLY A 243 4.30 17.84 -6.68
N VAL A 244 5.21 16.87 -6.70
CA VAL A 244 5.42 15.94 -5.57
C VAL A 244 5.85 16.67 -4.29
N SER A 245 5.19 16.34 -3.17
CA SER A 245 5.49 16.84 -1.82
C SER A 245 6.81 16.26 -1.25
N PRO A 246 7.42 16.87 -0.21
CA PRO A 246 8.56 16.24 0.49
C PRO A 246 8.24 14.84 1.04
N ARG A 247 6.98 14.60 1.45
CA ARG A 247 6.50 13.27 1.85
C ARG A 247 6.61 12.26 0.70
N GLY A 248 6.30 12.67 -0.53
CA GLY A 248 6.48 11.84 -1.72
C GLY A 248 7.96 11.50 -1.99
N THR A 249 8.88 12.43 -1.73
CA THR A 249 10.33 12.17 -1.83
C THR A 249 10.79 11.13 -0.82
N GLU A 250 10.37 11.26 0.44
CA GLU A 250 10.68 10.28 1.49
C GLU A 250 10.05 8.91 1.20
N ALA A 251 8.80 8.89 0.74
CA ALA A 251 8.09 7.67 0.35
C ALA A 251 8.80 6.95 -0.80
N LEU A 252 9.34 7.68 -1.78
CA LEU A 252 10.09 7.10 -2.89
C LEU A 252 11.36 6.43 -2.40
N MET A 253 12.15 7.12 -1.57
CA MET A 253 13.36 6.55 -0.97
C MET A 253 13.06 5.27 -0.18
N LYS A 254 12.05 5.31 0.70
CA LYS A 254 11.64 4.14 1.51
C LYS A 254 11.21 2.96 0.63
N ALA A 255 10.40 3.23 -0.39
CA ALA A 255 9.92 2.21 -1.30
C ALA A 255 11.05 1.58 -2.13
N SER A 256 11.99 2.38 -2.64
CA SER A 256 13.16 1.88 -3.37
C SER A 256 14.07 1.03 -2.50
N ARG A 257 14.25 1.44 -1.24
CA ARG A 257 15.03 0.70 -0.24
C ARG A 257 14.39 -0.64 0.12
N ALA A 258 13.08 -0.68 0.35
CA ALA A 258 12.36 -1.92 0.57
C ALA A 258 12.39 -2.83 -0.66
N LEU A 259 12.30 -2.29 -1.88
CA LEU A 259 12.40 -3.08 -3.12
C LEU A 259 13.78 -3.72 -3.28
N ALA A 260 14.86 -2.97 -3.01
CA ALA A 260 16.21 -3.50 -3.00
C ALA A 260 16.36 -4.65 -2.00
N PHE A 261 15.83 -4.48 -0.78
CA PHE A 261 15.83 -5.50 0.26
C PHE A 261 15.09 -6.79 -0.16
N ILE A 262 13.89 -6.65 -0.72
CA ILE A 262 13.09 -7.79 -1.23
C ILE A 262 13.86 -8.57 -2.29
N ARG A 263 14.68 -7.87 -3.09
CA ARG A 263 15.55 -8.44 -4.12
C ARG A 263 16.85 -9.05 -3.58
N GLY A 264 17.05 -9.02 -2.27
CA GLY A 264 18.23 -9.55 -1.60
C GLY A 264 19.45 -8.63 -1.65
N ARG A 265 19.29 -7.35 -1.99
CA ARG A 265 20.36 -6.35 -2.04
C ARG A 265 20.38 -5.47 -0.79
N ASP A 266 21.58 -5.15 -0.34
CA ASP A 266 21.87 -4.26 0.80
C ASP A 266 22.17 -2.81 0.36
N PHE A 267 21.99 -2.50 -0.92
CA PHE A 267 22.06 -1.14 -1.46
C PHE A 267 20.99 -0.91 -2.54
N VAL A 268 20.57 0.35 -2.67
CA VAL A 268 19.58 0.79 -3.67
C VAL A 268 20.24 1.09 -5.01
N LEU A 269 19.61 0.63 -6.10
CA LEU A 269 19.97 1.02 -7.47
C LEU A 269 18.99 2.08 -8.01
N PRO A 270 19.42 2.92 -8.98
CA PRO A 270 18.51 3.85 -9.66
C PRO A 270 17.31 3.15 -10.32
N ASP A 271 17.48 1.91 -10.77
CA ASP A 271 16.40 1.11 -11.36
C ASP A 271 15.31 0.79 -10.33
N ASP A 272 15.65 0.61 -9.05
CA ASP A 272 14.64 0.43 -8.01
C ASP A 272 13.80 1.69 -7.82
N VAL A 273 14.43 2.86 -7.94
CA VAL A 273 13.75 4.16 -7.90
C VAL A 273 12.77 4.28 -9.06
N LYS A 274 13.22 4.01 -10.29
CA LYS A 274 12.37 4.06 -11.48
C LYS A 274 11.17 3.13 -11.37
N GLU A 275 11.36 1.94 -10.82
CA GLU A 275 10.33 0.91 -10.84
C GLU A 275 9.15 1.17 -9.90
N VAL A 276 9.38 1.85 -8.76
CA VAL A 276 8.31 2.23 -7.84
C VAL A 276 7.81 3.66 -8.05
N ALA A 277 8.54 4.49 -8.81
CA ALA A 277 8.25 5.91 -8.95
C ALA A 277 6.83 6.21 -9.42
N VAL A 278 6.27 5.47 -10.38
CA VAL A 278 4.90 5.72 -10.85
C VAL A 278 3.88 5.45 -9.73
N GLU A 279 3.99 4.32 -9.02
CA GLU A 279 3.05 3.94 -7.98
C GLU A 279 3.18 4.81 -6.72
N VAL A 280 4.37 5.39 -6.48
CA VAL A 280 4.60 6.33 -5.38
C VAL A 280 4.18 7.75 -5.77
N LEU A 281 4.53 8.25 -6.97
CA LEU A 281 4.46 9.68 -7.25
C LEU A 281 3.17 10.12 -7.95
N ALA A 282 2.55 9.27 -8.77
CA ALA A 282 1.49 9.71 -9.68
C ALA A 282 0.28 10.29 -8.93
N HIS A 283 -0.15 9.68 -7.83
CA HIS A 283 -1.30 10.17 -7.04
C HIS A 283 -0.99 11.42 -6.18
N ARG A 284 0.26 11.91 -6.22
CA ARG A 284 0.71 13.12 -5.51
C ARG A 284 0.85 14.32 -6.44
N ILE A 285 0.57 14.15 -7.74
CA ILE A 285 0.66 15.20 -8.74
C ILE A 285 -0.75 15.70 -9.06
N VAL A 286 -0.94 17.01 -8.92
CA VAL A 286 -2.17 17.71 -9.33
C VAL A 286 -1.91 18.35 -10.68
N LEU A 287 -2.72 17.98 -11.67
CA LEU A 287 -2.63 18.50 -13.03
C LEU A 287 -3.47 19.75 -13.19
N ARG A 288 -3.03 20.66 -14.07
CA ARG A 288 -3.85 21.79 -14.52
C ARG A 288 -5.06 21.28 -15.29
N THR A 289 -6.18 21.99 -15.18
CA THR A 289 -7.43 21.65 -15.89
C THR A 289 -7.24 21.48 -17.41
N GLU A 290 -6.44 22.35 -18.04
CA GLU A 290 -6.13 22.28 -19.47
C GLU A 290 -5.40 20.99 -19.87
N SER A 291 -4.59 20.42 -18.97
CA SER A 291 -3.86 19.17 -19.22
C SER A 291 -4.77 17.96 -19.04
N LEU A 292 -5.69 18.00 -18.08
CA LEU A 292 -6.73 16.97 -17.92
C LEU A 292 -7.62 16.89 -19.18
N VAL A 293 -8.03 18.02 -19.73
CA VAL A 293 -8.85 18.08 -20.97
C VAL A 293 -8.11 17.49 -22.17
N ARG A 294 -6.76 17.64 -22.21
CA ARG A 294 -5.91 17.04 -23.24
C ARG A 294 -5.64 15.55 -23.04
N GLY A 295 -6.18 14.93 -21.98
CA GLY A 295 -6.00 13.51 -21.67
C GLY A 295 -4.64 13.16 -21.07
N VAL A 296 -3.90 14.14 -20.54
CA VAL A 296 -2.64 13.88 -19.83
C VAL A 296 -2.94 13.24 -18.48
N SER A 297 -2.27 12.13 -18.16
CA SER A 297 -2.35 11.50 -16.84
C SER A 297 -1.15 11.85 -15.94
N PRO A 298 -1.31 11.85 -14.61
CA PRO A 298 -0.18 11.99 -13.69
C PRO A 298 0.92 10.94 -13.89
N GLU A 299 0.52 9.71 -14.27
CA GLU A 299 1.45 8.63 -14.61
C GLU A 299 2.33 8.99 -15.82
N ASP A 300 1.78 9.69 -16.82
CA ASP A 300 2.54 10.16 -17.99
C ASP A 300 3.55 11.25 -17.62
N ILE A 301 3.23 12.08 -16.63
CA ILE A 301 4.18 13.09 -16.10
C ILE A 301 5.36 12.39 -15.43
N VAL A 302 5.08 11.41 -14.57
CA VAL A 302 6.14 10.67 -13.88
C VAL A 302 7.04 9.95 -14.88
N ARG A 303 6.48 9.25 -15.87
CA ARG A 303 7.28 8.59 -16.92
C ARG A 303 8.16 9.57 -17.68
N ARG A 304 7.61 10.70 -18.13
CA ARG A 304 8.38 11.76 -18.81
C ARG A 304 9.54 12.26 -17.95
N VAL A 305 9.30 12.52 -16.67
CA VAL A 305 10.35 12.96 -15.74
C VAL A 305 11.43 11.89 -15.56
N LEU A 306 11.08 10.61 -15.49
CA LEU A 306 12.06 9.51 -15.36
C LEU A 306 12.93 9.32 -16.62
N ASP A 307 12.43 9.74 -17.79
CA ASP A 307 13.16 9.71 -19.05
C ASP A 307 14.07 10.94 -19.22
N GLU A 308 13.69 12.09 -18.64
CA GLU A 308 14.44 13.36 -18.72
C GLU A 308 15.57 13.48 -17.68
N VAL A 309 15.34 12.98 -16.45
CA VAL A 309 16.33 13.10 -15.37
C VAL A 309 17.47 12.10 -15.59
N GLU A 310 18.70 12.60 -15.66
CA GLU A 310 19.88 11.77 -15.89
C GLU A 310 20.08 10.75 -14.77
N VAL A 311 20.30 9.49 -15.15
CA VAL A 311 20.62 8.43 -14.19
C VAL A 311 22.07 8.62 -13.73
N PRO A 312 22.36 8.57 -12.42
CA PRO A 312 23.73 8.74 -11.91
C PRO A 312 24.66 7.66 -12.47
N ARG A 313 25.82 8.08 -12.99
CA ARG A 313 26.77 7.22 -13.72
C ARG A 313 27.62 6.31 -12.81
N SER A 314 27.62 6.52 -11.50
CA SER A 314 28.38 5.72 -10.54
C SER A 314 27.50 5.29 -9.37
N VAL A 315 26.94 4.08 -9.46
CA VAL A 315 26.36 3.39 -8.32
C VAL A 315 27.06 2.03 -8.21
N GLY A 316 28.31 2.05 -7.73
CA GLY A 316 29.07 0.82 -7.47
C GLY A 316 30.60 0.99 -7.45
N ALA A 317 31.23 0.29 -6.51
CA ALA A 317 32.68 0.12 -6.30
C ALA A 317 33.41 1.22 -5.50
N SER A 318 32.99 1.49 -4.27
CA SER A 318 33.93 1.83 -3.19
C SER A 318 33.43 1.27 -1.86
N ARG A 319 33.39 -0.07 -1.78
CA ARG A 319 33.59 -0.88 -0.57
C ARG A 319 33.72 -2.35 -0.95
#